data_AF-A0A741VY39-F1
#
_entry.id   AF-A0A741VY39-F1
#
_cell.length_a   1.000
_cell.length_b   1.000
_cell.length_c   1.000
_cell.angle_alpha   90.00
_cell.angle_beta   90.00
_cell.angle_gamma   90.00
#
_symmetry.space_group_name_H-M   'P 1'
#
loop_
_entity.id
_entity.type
_entity.pdbx_description
1 polymer ?
#
loop_
_entity_poly.entity_id
_entity_poly.type
_entity_poly.pdbx_seq_one_letter_code
_entity_poly.pdbx_strand_id
1 'polypeptide(L)'
;NLRTCSATVAMGIPQPLFKLMKDLPNTLFYISQGDGQVINNTVTWKQVNYNIQLADNNKDIVVTPVPKTDKLARSIYVMARMTVSGDSIIKKKNNSLIEIAAKKFESRDRELNQVWKSLPASARTALKQEQRVWVTKKEQQCGKLSDAKSEAIPAEKRISIYKCQLEMTIARTAYLDGSE
;
A
#
# COMPACT_ATOMS: atom_id res chain seq x y z
N ASN A 1 -11.38 43.38 -21.55
CA ASN A 1 -10.05 43.63 -20.95
C ASN A 1 -9.52 42.37 -20.28
N LEU A 2 -8.99 41.44 -21.08
CA LEU A 2 -8.32 40.23 -20.57
C LEU A 2 -6.87 40.59 -20.24
N ARG A 3 -6.39 40.23 -19.05
CA ARG A 3 -4.98 40.35 -18.66
C ARG A 3 -4.45 38.99 -18.23
N THR A 4 -3.26 38.64 -18.69
CA THR A 4 -2.54 37.45 -18.22
C THR A 4 -1.61 37.85 -17.07
N CYS A 5 -1.73 37.12 -15.97
CA CYS A 5 -0.97 37.32 -14.75
C CYS A 5 -0.17 36.05 -14.42
N SER A 6 0.84 36.20 -13.57
CA SER A 6 1.65 35.08 -13.07
C SER A 6 1.86 35.23 -11.57
N ALA A 7 1.73 34.14 -10.82
CA ALA A 7 1.91 34.10 -9.38
C ALA A 7 2.83 32.96 -8.94
N THR A 8 3.35 33.07 -7.72
CA THR A 8 3.94 31.93 -7.00
C THR A 8 2.92 31.44 -5.97
N VAL A 9 2.64 30.14 -5.99
CA VAL A 9 1.77 29.48 -5.02
C VAL A 9 2.63 28.60 -4.13
N ALA A 10 2.46 28.71 -2.82
CA ALA A 10 3.14 27.87 -1.84
C ALA A 10 2.13 27.26 -0.88
N MET A 11 2.30 25.98 -0.56
CA MET A 11 1.45 25.25 0.38
C MET A 11 2.30 24.41 1.32
N GLY A 12 2.08 24.57 2.62
CA GLY A 12 2.66 23.68 3.63
C GLY A 12 2.10 22.27 3.50
N ILE A 13 2.97 21.27 3.52
CA ILE A 13 2.59 19.86 3.55
C ILE A 13 2.03 19.55 4.94
N PRO A 14 0.77 19.09 5.06
CA PRO A 14 0.18 18.78 6.35
C PRO A 14 0.95 17.69 7.09
N GLN A 15 1.11 17.83 8.41
CA GLN A 15 1.89 16.89 9.23
C GLN A 15 1.48 15.40 9.07
N PRO A 16 0.18 15.04 9.06
CA PRO A 16 -0.25 13.66 8.85
C PRO A 16 0.26 13.04 7.53
N LEU A 17 0.51 13.87 6.52
CA LEU A 17 0.95 13.43 5.20
C LEU A 17 2.42 12.95 5.20
N PHE A 18 3.28 13.43 6.10
CA PHE A 18 4.68 12.97 6.18
C PHE A 18 4.79 11.50 6.50
N LYS A 19 4.01 11.02 7.48
CA LYS A 19 3.95 9.59 7.81
C LYS A 19 3.48 8.78 6.60
N LEU A 20 2.45 9.28 5.90
CA LEU A 20 1.91 8.62 4.72
C LEU A 20 2.91 8.54 3.56
N MET A 21 3.73 9.56 3.35
CA MET A 21 4.74 9.56 2.28
C MET A 21 5.80 8.49 2.48
N LYS A 22 6.10 8.10 3.74
CA LYS A 22 6.98 6.97 4.04
C LYS A 22 6.35 5.64 3.62
N ASP A 23 5.06 5.45 3.92
CA ASP A 23 4.34 4.21 3.65
C ASP A 23 3.86 4.09 2.18
N LEU A 24 3.74 5.24 1.50
CA LEU A 24 3.29 5.40 0.12
C LEU A 24 4.21 6.38 -0.63
N PRO A 25 5.41 5.95 -1.08
CA PRO A 25 6.41 6.83 -1.70
C PRO A 25 5.91 7.61 -2.92
N ASN A 26 4.99 7.01 -3.70
CA ASN A 26 4.38 7.65 -4.86
C ASN A 26 3.56 8.91 -4.49
N THR A 27 3.21 9.09 -3.22
CA THR A 27 2.51 10.30 -2.75
C THR A 27 3.32 11.56 -3.06
N LEU A 28 4.66 11.52 -2.94
CA LEU A 28 5.52 12.67 -3.25
C LEU A 28 5.33 13.12 -4.71
N PHE A 29 5.34 12.17 -5.65
CA PHE A 29 5.11 12.45 -7.06
C PHE A 29 3.74 13.11 -7.31
N TYR A 30 2.70 12.71 -6.58
CA TYR A 30 1.36 13.26 -6.76
C TYR A 30 1.19 14.67 -6.17
N ILE A 31 1.90 14.99 -5.08
CA ILE A 31 1.81 16.31 -4.45
C ILE A 31 2.74 17.34 -5.12
N SER A 32 3.72 16.90 -5.92
CA SER A 32 4.65 17.77 -6.64
C SER A 32 4.33 17.90 -8.15
N GLN A 33 3.10 17.63 -8.58
CA GLN A 33 2.71 17.77 -9.99
C GLN A 33 2.70 19.24 -10.41
N GLY A 34 2.79 19.49 -11.73
CA GLY A 34 2.68 20.84 -12.28
C GLY A 34 3.91 21.70 -12.00
N ASP A 35 5.10 21.11 -12.02
CA ASP A 35 6.38 21.77 -11.75
C ASP A 35 6.53 22.22 -10.28
N GLY A 36 5.82 21.55 -9.36
CA GLY A 36 5.88 21.80 -7.93
C GLY A 36 7.22 21.33 -7.33
N GLN A 37 7.90 22.23 -6.63
CA GLN A 37 9.13 21.93 -5.91
C GLN A 37 8.84 21.73 -4.43
N VAL A 38 9.32 20.62 -3.86
CA VAL A 38 9.18 20.32 -2.43
C VAL A 38 10.47 20.73 -1.71
N ILE A 39 10.39 21.77 -0.88
CA ILE A 39 11.51 22.30 -0.10
C ILE A 39 10.99 22.63 1.29
N ASN A 40 11.71 22.22 2.35
CA ASN A 40 11.39 22.55 3.74
C ASN A 40 9.89 22.38 4.07
N ASN A 41 9.35 21.19 3.83
CA ASN A 41 7.95 20.85 4.13
C ASN A 41 6.90 21.69 3.39
N THR A 42 7.29 22.37 2.32
CA THR A 42 6.41 23.23 1.51
C THR A 42 6.50 22.80 0.06
N VAL A 43 5.36 22.68 -0.61
CA VAL A 43 5.31 22.58 -2.06
C VAL A 43 5.14 23.96 -2.65
N THR A 44 6.00 24.33 -3.60
CA THR A 44 5.99 25.65 -4.25
C THR A 44 5.88 25.49 -5.76
N TRP A 45 4.94 26.20 -6.36
CA TRP A 45 4.74 26.33 -7.80
C TRP A 45 5.06 27.75 -8.22
N LYS A 46 6.11 27.90 -9.03
CA LYS A 46 6.50 29.19 -9.60
C LYS A 46 5.78 29.40 -10.93
N GLN A 47 5.56 30.66 -11.29
CA GLN A 47 5.02 31.05 -12.60
C GLN A 47 3.66 30.41 -12.94
N VAL A 48 2.76 30.35 -11.96
CA VAL A 48 1.37 29.90 -12.16
C VAL A 48 0.63 30.99 -12.92
N ASN A 49 0.36 30.73 -14.20
CA ASN A 49 -0.31 31.69 -15.07
C ASN A 49 -1.83 31.57 -14.97
N TYR A 50 -2.50 32.71 -14.91
CA TYR A 50 -3.96 32.81 -14.87
C TYR A 50 -4.40 34.08 -15.59
N ASN A 51 -5.62 34.07 -16.10
CA ASN A 51 -6.19 35.24 -16.74
C ASN A 51 -7.18 35.92 -15.80
N ILE A 52 -7.18 37.25 -15.80
CA ILE A 52 -8.18 38.06 -15.10
C ILE A 52 -8.90 38.97 -16.08
N GLN A 53 -10.19 39.16 -15.87
CA GLN A 53 -11.00 40.13 -16.60
C GLN A 53 -12.10 40.68 -15.69
N LEU A 54 -12.61 41.86 -16.00
CA LEU A 54 -13.86 42.35 -15.40
C LEU A 54 -15.03 41.47 -15.87
N ALA A 55 -15.91 41.11 -14.95
CA ALA A 55 -17.20 40.52 -15.25
C ALA A 55 -18.10 41.53 -15.98
N ASP A 56 -19.17 41.04 -16.61
CA ASP A 56 -20.11 41.86 -17.40
C ASP A 56 -20.78 42.97 -16.56
N ASN A 57 -20.83 42.81 -15.24
CA ASN A 57 -21.35 43.83 -14.32
C ASN A 57 -20.37 44.98 -14.02
N ASN A 58 -19.17 44.96 -14.62
CA ASN A 58 -18.10 45.93 -14.45
C ASN A 58 -17.65 46.16 -12.99
N LYS A 59 -17.99 45.27 -12.07
CA LYS A 59 -17.64 45.35 -10.64
C LYS A 59 -16.84 44.15 -10.19
N ASP A 60 -17.19 42.97 -10.68
CA ASP A 60 -16.53 41.73 -10.27
C ASP A 60 -15.36 41.38 -11.17
N ILE A 61 -14.43 40.60 -10.63
CA ILE A 61 -13.28 40.06 -11.37
C ILE A 61 -13.55 38.59 -11.63
N VAL A 62 -13.49 38.19 -12.90
CA VAL A 62 -13.49 36.79 -13.32
C VAL A 62 -12.06 36.33 -13.49
N VAL A 63 -11.69 35.27 -12.78
CA VAL A 63 -10.41 34.58 -12.94
C VAL A 63 -10.64 33.34 -13.78
N THR A 64 -9.95 33.23 -14.93
CA THR A 64 -9.99 32.03 -15.76
C THR A 64 -8.65 31.29 -15.70
N PRO A 65 -8.65 30.00 -15.32
CA PRO A 65 -7.44 29.20 -15.29
C PRO A 65 -6.84 28.98 -16.69
N VAL A 66 -5.51 28.89 -16.76
CA VAL A 66 -4.75 28.46 -17.95
C VAL A 66 -4.39 26.98 -17.76
N PRO A 67 -4.31 26.12 -18.81
CA PRO A 67 -4.24 24.65 -18.69
C PRO A 67 -3.20 24.02 -17.73
N LYS A 68 -2.22 24.79 -17.22
CA LYS A 68 -1.29 24.33 -16.17
C LYS A 68 -1.88 24.32 -14.75
N THR A 69 -3.01 24.99 -14.48
CA THR A 69 -3.65 25.02 -13.15
C THR A 69 -4.22 23.68 -12.72
N ASP A 70 -4.57 22.78 -13.66
CA ASP A 70 -5.19 21.50 -13.34
C ASP A 70 -4.25 20.58 -12.57
N LYS A 71 -2.95 20.62 -12.88
CA LYS A 71 -1.93 19.82 -12.18
C LYS A 71 -1.69 20.34 -10.76
N LEU A 72 -1.66 21.66 -10.57
CA LEU A 72 -1.58 22.28 -9.25
C LEU A 72 -2.82 21.95 -8.41
N ALA A 73 -4.02 22.12 -8.97
CA ALA A 73 -5.27 21.78 -8.32
C ALA A 73 -5.33 20.30 -7.93
N ARG A 74 -4.82 19.41 -8.81
CA ARG A 74 -4.68 17.99 -8.53
C ARG A 74 -3.77 17.73 -7.34
N SER A 75 -2.62 18.38 -7.23
CA SER A 75 -1.72 18.23 -6.08
C SER A 75 -2.36 18.70 -4.78
N ILE A 76 -3.06 19.85 -4.78
CA ILE A 76 -3.81 20.34 -3.62
C ILE A 76 -4.87 19.32 -3.19
N TYR A 77 -5.66 18.82 -4.15
CA TYR A 77 -6.67 17.80 -3.89
C TYR A 77 -6.05 16.51 -3.32
N VAL A 78 -4.91 16.05 -3.85
CA VAL A 78 -4.22 14.85 -3.32
C VAL A 78 -3.79 15.09 -1.88
N MET A 79 -3.15 16.22 -1.59
CA MET A 79 -2.73 16.56 -0.22
C MET A 79 -3.91 16.58 0.74
N ALA A 80 -5.01 17.25 0.36
CA ALA A 80 -6.22 17.30 1.17
C ALA A 80 -6.81 15.90 1.41
N ARG A 81 -7.02 15.13 0.34
CA ARG A 81 -7.57 13.76 0.42
C ARG A 81 -6.71 12.85 1.29
N MET A 82 -5.39 12.87 1.09
CA MET A 82 -4.46 12.02 1.83
C MET A 82 -4.37 12.42 3.30
N THR A 83 -4.53 13.71 3.62
CA THR A 83 -4.54 14.20 5.01
C THR A 83 -5.79 13.73 5.75
N VAL A 84 -6.96 13.75 5.10
CA VAL A 84 -8.23 13.36 5.74
C VAL A 84 -8.52 11.86 5.70
N SER A 85 -7.97 11.13 4.73
CA SER A 85 -8.25 9.70 4.51
C SER A 85 -7.00 8.82 4.59
N GLY A 86 -5.87 9.33 5.09
CA GLY A 86 -4.60 8.61 5.11
C GLY A 86 -4.68 7.24 5.78
N ASP A 87 -5.25 7.19 6.99
CA ASP A 87 -5.37 5.95 7.76
C ASP A 87 -6.26 4.92 7.09
N SER A 88 -7.36 5.34 6.46
CA SER A 88 -8.27 4.43 5.74
C SER A 88 -7.62 3.88 4.47
N ILE A 89 -6.82 4.70 3.78
CA ILE A 89 -6.03 4.28 2.62
C ILE A 89 -4.98 3.24 3.02
N ILE A 90 -4.23 3.49 4.10
CA ILE A 90 -3.25 2.52 4.63
C ILE A 90 -3.95 1.23 5.05
N LYS A 91 -5.05 1.31 5.81
CA LYS A 91 -5.83 0.14 6.24
C LYS A 91 -6.28 -0.69 5.04
N LYS A 92 -6.82 -0.05 4.00
CA LYS A 92 -7.25 -0.74 2.77
C LYS A 92 -6.09 -1.43 2.05
N LYS A 93 -4.95 -0.76 1.89
CA LYS A 93 -3.73 -1.35 1.31
C LYS A 93 -3.29 -2.57 2.10
N ASN A 94 -3.20 -2.43 3.43
CA ASN A 94 -2.75 -3.49 4.32
C ASN A 94 -3.69 -4.70 4.30
N ASN A 95 -5.00 -4.48 4.31
CA ASN A 95 -5.99 -5.55 4.19
C ASN A 95 -5.86 -6.32 2.88
N SER A 96 -5.65 -5.61 1.76
CA SER A 96 -5.41 -6.24 0.46
C SER A 96 -4.13 -7.09 0.46
N LEU A 97 -3.04 -6.60 1.06
CA LEU A 97 -1.79 -7.36 1.18
C LEU A 97 -1.93 -8.60 2.07
N ILE A 98 -2.68 -8.50 3.17
CA ILE A 98 -3.01 -9.64 4.04
C ILE A 98 -3.80 -10.69 3.26
N GLU A 99 -4.82 -10.27 2.51
CA GLU A 99 -5.65 -11.18 1.72
C GLU A 99 -4.82 -11.91 0.65
N ILE A 100 -3.96 -11.20 -0.06
CA ILE A 100 -3.04 -11.80 -1.05
C ILE A 100 -2.11 -12.82 -0.38
N ALA A 101 -1.53 -12.47 0.76
CA ALA A 101 -0.64 -13.38 1.49
C ALA A 101 -1.38 -14.63 2.00
N ALA A 102 -2.59 -14.45 2.55
CA ALA A 102 -3.45 -15.54 3.00
C ALA A 102 -3.81 -16.50 1.85
N LYS A 103 -4.28 -15.98 0.71
CA LYS A 103 -4.63 -16.79 -0.47
C LYS A 103 -3.45 -17.60 -1.00
N LYS A 104 -2.25 -17.00 -1.04
CA LYS A 104 -1.03 -17.71 -1.45
C LYS A 104 -0.70 -18.85 -0.50
N PHE A 105 -0.74 -18.59 0.81
CA PHE A 105 -0.55 -19.61 1.83
C PHE A 105 -1.58 -20.73 1.71
N GLU A 106 -2.87 -20.40 1.68
CA GLU A 106 -3.98 -21.38 1.60
C GLU A 106 -3.91 -22.25 0.34
N SER A 107 -3.44 -21.68 -0.78
CA SER A 107 -3.22 -22.46 -2.00
C SER A 107 -2.12 -23.51 -1.79
N ARG A 108 -0.98 -23.13 -1.20
CA ARG A 108 0.13 -24.06 -0.96
C ARG A 108 -0.13 -25.05 0.17
N ASP A 109 -0.90 -24.67 1.17
CA ASP A 109 -1.32 -25.58 2.23
C ASP A 109 -2.27 -26.67 1.69
N ARG A 110 -3.16 -26.31 0.76
CA ARG A 110 -4.00 -27.29 0.05
C ARG A 110 -3.16 -28.28 -0.76
N GLU A 111 -2.15 -27.78 -1.48
CA GLU A 111 -1.22 -28.62 -2.25
C GLU A 111 -0.41 -29.56 -1.34
N LEU A 112 0.16 -29.05 -0.24
CA LEU A 112 0.83 -29.88 0.76
C LEU A 112 -0.07 -31.02 1.24
N ASN A 113 -1.34 -30.72 1.53
CA ASN A 113 -2.31 -31.72 1.96
C ASN A 113 -2.65 -32.74 0.86
N GLN A 114 -2.63 -32.34 -0.41
CA GLN A 114 -2.79 -33.25 -1.55
C GLN A 114 -1.59 -34.17 -1.70
N VAL A 115 -0.37 -33.63 -1.66
CA VAL A 115 0.88 -34.41 -1.68
C VAL A 115 0.89 -35.41 -0.53
N TRP A 116 0.64 -34.96 0.70
CA TRP A 116 0.54 -35.82 1.87
C TRP A 116 -0.47 -36.97 1.66
N LYS A 117 -1.65 -36.71 1.11
CA LYS A 117 -2.67 -37.73 0.86
C LYS A 117 -2.30 -38.71 -0.26
N SER A 118 -1.51 -38.27 -1.23
CA SER A 118 -1.02 -39.12 -2.34
C SER A 118 0.07 -40.10 -1.92
N LEU A 119 0.76 -39.83 -0.80
CA LEU A 119 1.78 -40.73 -0.27
C LEU A 119 1.20 -42.11 0.10
N PRO A 120 1.94 -43.20 -0.17
CA PRO A 120 1.58 -44.54 0.29
C PRO A 120 1.30 -44.60 1.80
N ALA A 121 0.41 -45.50 2.23
CA ALA A 121 0.05 -45.63 3.65
C ALA A 121 1.25 -45.93 4.57
N SER A 122 2.22 -46.71 4.07
CA SER A 122 3.48 -46.99 4.77
C SER A 122 4.30 -45.72 4.97
N ALA A 123 4.47 -44.91 3.92
CA ALA A 123 5.20 -43.63 3.98
C ALA A 123 4.52 -42.64 4.94
N ARG A 124 3.19 -42.48 4.85
CA ARG A 124 2.43 -41.62 5.78
C ARG A 124 2.59 -42.05 7.24
N THR A 125 2.63 -43.36 7.50
CA THR A 125 2.84 -43.90 8.85
C THR A 125 4.24 -43.57 9.35
N ALA A 126 5.27 -43.80 8.52
CA ALA A 126 6.66 -43.51 8.86
C ALA A 126 6.90 -42.01 9.12
N LEU A 127 6.32 -41.14 8.31
CA LEU A 127 6.53 -39.69 8.36
C LEU A 127 5.59 -38.95 9.33
N LYS A 128 4.60 -39.62 9.93
CA LYS A 128 3.56 -38.97 10.75
C LYS A 128 4.13 -38.14 11.89
N GLN A 129 5.12 -38.68 12.61
CA GLN A 129 5.73 -37.98 13.74
C GLN A 129 6.56 -36.79 13.28
N GLU A 130 7.32 -36.96 12.19
CA GLU A 130 8.10 -35.88 11.58
C GLU A 130 7.18 -34.74 11.11
N GLN A 131 6.05 -35.08 10.47
CA GLN A 131 5.07 -34.09 10.03
C GLN A 131 4.48 -33.29 11.20
N ARG A 132 4.21 -33.93 12.34
CA ARG A 132 3.74 -33.25 13.56
C ARG A 132 4.79 -32.30 14.12
N VAL A 133 6.03 -32.76 14.23
CA VAL A 133 7.16 -31.94 14.71
C VAL A 133 7.37 -30.75 13.78
N TRP A 134 7.27 -30.96 12.46
CA TRP A 134 7.36 -29.88 11.48
C TRP A 134 6.27 -28.83 11.66
N VAL A 135 5.00 -29.23 11.88
CA VAL A 135 3.91 -28.26 12.16
C VAL A 135 4.22 -27.44 13.40
N THR A 136 4.65 -28.07 14.50
CA THR A 136 5.01 -27.35 15.73
C THR A 136 6.17 -26.39 15.51
N LYS A 137 7.24 -26.82 14.82
CA LYS A 137 8.39 -25.97 14.49
C LYS A 137 7.98 -24.79 13.61
N LYS A 138 7.12 -25.02 12.62
CA LYS A 138 6.59 -23.99 11.73
C LYS A 138 5.83 -22.92 12.52
N GLU A 139 4.97 -23.30 13.46
CA GLU A 139 4.27 -22.34 14.31
C GLU A 139 5.20 -21.59 15.27
N GLN A 140 6.20 -22.25 15.84
CA GLN A 140 7.19 -21.60 16.72
C GLN A 140 8.03 -20.57 15.97
N GLN A 141 8.43 -20.88 14.74
CA GLN A 141 9.28 -20.00 13.92
C GLN A 141 8.48 -18.85 13.29
N CYS A 142 7.32 -19.15 12.72
CA CYS A 142 6.55 -18.19 11.94
C CYS A 142 5.46 -17.47 12.74
N GLY A 143 5.05 -18.00 13.89
CA GLY A 143 3.83 -17.60 14.59
C GLY A 143 2.60 -18.40 14.13
N LYS A 144 1.51 -18.32 14.91
CA LYS A 144 0.28 -19.09 14.66
C LYS A 144 -0.59 -18.41 13.61
N LEU A 145 -1.32 -19.21 12.83
CA LEU A 145 -2.29 -18.70 11.86
C LEU A 145 -3.48 -17.97 12.51
N SER A 146 -3.83 -18.30 13.76
CA SER A 146 -4.82 -17.55 14.55
C SER A 146 -4.43 -16.08 14.69
N ASP A 147 -3.14 -15.82 14.90
CA ASP A 147 -2.61 -14.47 15.12
C ASP A 147 -2.62 -13.70 13.80
N ALA A 148 -2.34 -14.37 12.68
CA ALA A 148 -2.43 -13.78 11.33
C ALA A 148 -3.87 -13.42 10.94
N LYS A 149 -4.88 -14.10 11.49
CA LYS A 149 -6.30 -13.81 11.27
C LYS A 149 -6.86 -12.73 12.19
N SER A 150 -6.22 -12.50 13.34
CA SER A 150 -6.66 -11.52 14.33
C SER A 150 -6.41 -10.08 13.87
N GLU A 151 -7.44 -9.23 13.90
CA GLU A 151 -7.29 -7.78 13.65
C GLU A 151 -6.57 -7.05 14.78
N ALA A 152 -6.43 -7.67 15.96
CA ALA A 152 -5.66 -7.10 17.07
C ALA A 152 -4.14 -7.10 16.82
N ILE A 153 -3.67 -7.91 15.86
CA ILE A 153 -2.26 -7.98 15.49
C ILE A 153 -1.95 -6.96 14.38
N PRO A 154 -0.82 -6.22 14.46
CA PRO A 154 -0.42 -5.29 13.41
C PRO A 154 -0.37 -5.96 12.03
N ALA A 155 -0.84 -5.25 11.01
CA ALA A 155 -0.93 -5.78 9.64
C ALA A 155 0.40 -6.34 9.12
N GLU A 156 1.51 -5.65 9.37
CA GLU A 156 2.85 -6.09 8.98
C GLU A 156 3.20 -7.45 9.59
N LYS A 157 2.88 -7.64 10.87
CA LYS A 157 3.12 -8.91 11.55
C LYS A 157 2.24 -10.01 10.97
N ARG A 158 0.95 -9.74 10.71
CA ARG A 158 0.04 -10.70 10.05
C ARG A 158 0.55 -11.13 8.67
N ILE A 159 1.00 -10.17 7.85
CA ILE A 159 1.62 -10.44 6.54
C ILE A 159 2.88 -11.30 6.70
N SER A 160 3.73 -10.99 7.69
CA SER A 160 4.96 -11.76 7.93
C SER A 160 4.69 -13.21 8.32
N ILE A 161 3.66 -13.46 9.15
CA ILE A 161 3.26 -14.82 9.55
C ILE A 161 2.84 -15.61 8.30
N TYR A 162 1.95 -15.06 7.46
CA TYR A 162 1.52 -15.74 6.23
C TYR A 162 2.68 -16.02 5.28
N LYS A 163 3.62 -15.09 5.09
CA LYS A 163 4.78 -15.29 4.22
C LYS A 163 5.72 -16.39 4.74
N CYS A 164 6.06 -16.36 6.03
CA CYS A 164 6.90 -17.39 6.63
C CYS A 164 6.23 -18.77 6.58
N GLN A 165 4.94 -18.84 6.92
CA GLN A 165 4.15 -20.07 6.82
C GLN A 165 4.11 -20.61 5.38
N LEU A 166 3.97 -19.72 4.38
CA LEU A 166 4.02 -20.07 2.97
C LEU A 166 5.37 -20.66 2.57
N GLU A 167 6.48 -20.01 2.92
CA GLU A 167 7.84 -20.48 2.59
C GLU A 167 8.12 -21.85 3.20
N MET A 168 7.80 -22.06 4.48
CA MET A 168 7.97 -23.35 5.12
C MET A 168 7.07 -24.44 4.51
N THR A 169 5.84 -24.08 4.12
CA THR A 169 4.93 -25.01 3.43
C THR A 169 5.47 -25.38 2.05
N ILE A 170 6.02 -24.44 1.27
CA ILE A 170 6.63 -24.72 -0.04
C ILE A 170 7.78 -25.73 0.11
N ALA A 171 8.71 -25.46 1.03
CA ALA A 171 9.83 -26.37 1.28
C ALA A 171 9.34 -27.75 1.71
N ARG A 172 8.32 -27.82 2.56
CA ARG A 172 7.77 -29.11 3.00
C ARG A 172 7.08 -29.88 1.88
N THR A 173 6.39 -29.19 0.98
CA THR A 173 5.79 -29.83 -0.19
C THR A 173 6.88 -30.47 -1.07
N ALA A 174 7.95 -29.73 -1.35
CA ALA A 174 9.09 -30.23 -2.15
C ALA A 174 9.78 -31.45 -1.50
N TYR A 175 9.97 -31.42 -0.17
CA TYR A 175 10.51 -32.56 0.56
C TYR A 175 9.62 -33.82 0.42
N LEU A 176 8.30 -33.66 0.47
CA LEU A 176 7.37 -34.80 0.42
C LEU A 176 7.12 -35.34 -0.99
N ASP A 177 7.23 -34.50 -2.02
CA ASP A 177 7.09 -34.93 -3.42
C ASP A 177 8.42 -35.36 -4.06
N GLY A 178 9.55 -35.13 -3.37
CA GLY A 178 10.89 -35.53 -3.81
C GLY A 178 11.50 -34.59 -4.85
N SER A 179 11.04 -33.33 -4.92
CA SER A 179 11.57 -32.30 -5.82
C SER A 179 12.65 -31.39 -5.20
N GLU A 180 13.09 -31.71 -3.98
CA GLU A 180 14.27 -31.08 -3.33
C GLU A 180 15.60 -31.44 -3.99
#